data_AF-A0A6L8DW54-F1
#
_entry.id   AF-A0A6L8DW54-F1
#
_cell.length_a   1.000
_cell.length_b   1.000
_cell.length_c   1.000
_cell.angle_alpha   90.00
_cell.angle_beta   90.00
_cell.angle_gamma   90.00
#
_symmetry.space_group_name_H-M   'P 1'
#
loop_
_entity.id
_entity.type
_entity.pdbx_description
1 polymer ?
#
loop_
_entity_poly.entity_id
_entity_poly.type
_entity_poly.pdbx_seq_one_letter_code
_entity_poly.pdbx_strand_id
1 'polypeptide(L)'
;MPVYLRTLASVLVILGLAAAAGAQGGDILPPVPTPTDIKPGSITCDECPYPAPSKYLDISVYSQDVRMSYMDIAPTGAANGHVGLLMLGN
;
A
#
# COMPACT_ATOMS: atom_id res chain seq x y z
N MET A 1 -17.14 -57.27 11.36
CA MET A 1 -15.96 -56.37 11.45
C MET A 1 -15.52 -55.75 10.12
N PRO A 2 -15.50 -56.41 8.95
CA PRO A 2 -14.97 -55.80 7.73
C PRO A 2 -15.91 -54.78 7.05
N VAL A 3 -17.23 -54.90 7.25
CA VAL A 3 -18.22 -53.98 6.65
C VAL A 3 -18.14 -52.58 7.27
N TYR A 4 -18.06 -52.49 8.60
CA TYR A 4 -17.91 -51.22 9.33
C TYR A 4 -16.59 -50.51 9.03
N LEU A 5 -15.51 -51.26 8.82
CA LEU A 5 -14.21 -50.71 8.46
C LEU A 5 -14.21 -50.12 7.03
N ARG A 6 -14.94 -50.76 6.11
CA ARG A 6 -15.12 -50.27 4.73
C ARG A 6 -16.00 -49.02 4.68
N THR A 7 -17.10 -48.98 5.43
CA THR A 7 -17.95 -47.78 5.50
C THR A 7 -17.24 -46.61 6.17
N LEU A 8 -16.47 -46.84 7.23
CA LEU A 8 -15.68 -45.79 7.88
C LEU A 8 -14.62 -45.21 6.92
N ALA A 9 -13.94 -46.08 6.16
CA ALA A 9 -12.97 -45.66 5.15
C ALA A 9 -13.63 -44.85 4.01
N SER A 10 -14.81 -45.26 3.53
CA SER A 10 -15.56 -44.50 2.53
C SER A 10 -16.00 -43.13 3.03
N VAL A 11 -16.45 -43.02 4.29
CA VAL A 11 -16.82 -41.74 4.89
C VAL A 11 -15.61 -40.82 5.03
N LEU A 12 -14.46 -41.34 5.46
CA LEU A 12 -13.21 -40.58 5.56
C LEU A 12 -12.73 -40.05 4.18
N VAL A 13 -12.86 -40.85 3.13
CA VAL A 13 -12.52 -40.44 1.76
C VAL A 13 -13.45 -39.33 1.25
N ILE A 14 -14.76 -39.45 1.49
CA ILE A 14 -15.74 -38.43 1.09
C ILE A 14 -15.50 -37.12 1.84
N LEU A 15 -15.20 -37.20 3.15
CA LEU A 15 -14.93 -36.02 3.97
C LEU A 15 -13.65 -35.30 3.55
N GLY A 16 -12.60 -36.05 3.17
CA GLY A 16 -11.36 -35.49 2.64
C GLY A 16 -11.52 -34.79 1.30
N LEU A 17 -12.37 -35.31 0.42
CA LEU A 17 -12.64 -34.70 -0.90
C LEU A 17 -13.38 -33.35 -0.78
N ALA A 18 -14.33 -33.24 0.17
CA ALA A 18 -15.08 -32.00 0.40
C ALA A 18 -14.19 -30.87 0.94
N ALA A 19 -13.20 -31.19 1.78
CA ALA A 19 -12.25 -30.21 2.31
C ALA A 19 -11.30 -29.65 1.23
N ALA A 20 -10.89 -30.47 0.26
CA ALA A 20 -10.04 -30.04 -0.85
C ALA A 20 -10.78 -29.11 -1.83
N ALA A 21 -12.08 -29.32 -2.05
CA ALA A 21 -12.90 -28.48 -2.93
C ALA A 21 -13.17 -27.08 -2.34
N GLY A 22 -13.25 -26.94 -1.02
CA GLY A 22 -13.45 -25.64 -0.34
C GLY A 22 -12.22 -24.73 -0.33
N ALA A 23 -11.02 -25.29 -0.51
CA ALA A 23 -9.77 -24.52 -0.48
C ALA A 23 -9.45 -23.77 -1.80
N GLN A 24 -10.17 -24.09 -2.88
CA GLN A 24 -9.94 -23.50 -4.21
C GLN A 24 -10.79 -22.23 -4.46
N GLY A 25 -11.68 -21.88 -3.54
CA GLY A 25 -12.62 -20.76 -3.67
C GLY A 25 -12.19 -19.48 -2.94
N GLY A 26 -10.89 -19.26 -2.73
CA GLY A 26 -10.43 -17.94 -2.30
C GLY A 26 -10.75 -16.93 -3.40
N ASP A 27 -11.35 -15.79 -3.04
CA ASP A 27 -11.55 -14.65 -3.94
C ASP A 27 -10.19 -14.20 -4.48
N ILE A 28 -9.78 -14.78 -5.62
CA ILE A 28 -8.78 -14.19 -6.49
C ILE A 28 -9.41 -12.91 -6.98
N LEU A 29 -9.04 -11.80 -6.34
CA LEU A 29 -9.30 -10.47 -6.86
C LEU A 29 -9.00 -10.50 -8.36
N PRO A 30 -9.88 -9.94 -9.21
CA PRO A 30 -9.64 -9.92 -10.64
C PRO A 30 -8.23 -9.35 -10.89
N PRO A 31 -7.45 -9.96 -11.79
CA PRO A 31 -6.07 -9.57 -12.01
C PRO A 31 -6.04 -8.08 -12.36
N VAL A 32 -5.45 -7.28 -11.47
CA VAL A 32 -5.23 -5.86 -11.73
C VAL A 32 -4.17 -5.78 -12.82
N PRO A 33 -4.46 -5.18 -13.99
CA PRO A 33 -3.49 -5.07 -15.05
C PRO A 33 -2.28 -4.28 -14.56
N THR A 34 -1.08 -4.78 -14.86
CA THR A 34 0.16 -4.06 -14.58
C THR A 34 0.10 -2.69 -15.26
N PRO A 35 0.31 -1.58 -14.54
CA PRO A 35 0.35 -0.25 -15.14
C PRO A 35 1.45 -0.22 -16.21
N THR A 36 1.08 0.14 -17.43
CA THR A 36 1.98 0.13 -18.59
C THR A 36 2.77 1.44 -18.73
N ASP A 37 2.42 2.43 -17.91
CA ASP A 37 2.87 3.81 -17.97
C ASP A 37 3.94 4.16 -16.91
N ILE A 38 4.39 3.17 -16.12
CA ILE A 38 5.48 3.33 -15.15
C ILE A 38 6.77 3.73 -15.88
N LYS A 39 7.34 4.85 -15.46
CA LYS A 39 8.63 5.35 -15.94
C LYS A 39 9.65 5.28 -14.80
N PRO A 40 10.96 5.22 -15.11
CA PRO A 40 11.98 5.42 -14.09
C PRO A 40 11.72 6.73 -13.35
N GLY A 41 11.61 6.66 -12.02
CA GLY A 41 11.38 7.82 -11.18
C GLY A 41 12.66 8.42 -10.63
N SER A 42 12.63 9.73 -10.33
CA SER A 42 13.68 10.40 -9.58
C SER A 42 13.63 9.95 -8.12
N ILE A 43 14.80 9.82 -7.49
CA ILE A 43 14.89 9.55 -6.04
C ILE A 43 14.25 10.66 -5.21
N THR A 44 14.16 11.88 -5.74
CA THR A 44 13.51 13.04 -5.11
C THR A 44 12.04 13.19 -5.49
N CYS A 45 11.49 12.28 -6.32
CA CYS A 45 10.09 12.34 -6.78
C CYS A 45 9.78 13.66 -7.52
N ASP A 46 10.71 14.18 -8.34
CA ASP A 46 10.55 15.47 -9.04
C ASP A 46 9.35 15.46 -10.00
N GLU A 47 9.03 14.29 -10.54
CA GLU A 47 7.89 14.04 -11.43
C GLU A 47 6.56 13.89 -10.69
N CYS A 48 6.57 13.78 -9.36
CA CYS A 48 5.37 13.51 -8.57
C CYS A 48 4.55 14.80 -8.40
N PRO A 49 3.31 14.84 -8.93
CA PRO A 49 2.50 16.04 -8.88
C PRO A 49 2.00 16.29 -7.46
N TYR A 50 2.34 17.45 -6.90
CA TYR A 50 1.80 17.92 -5.64
C TYR A 50 0.73 19.00 -5.88
N PRO A 51 -0.27 19.15 -4.97
CA PRO A 51 -1.33 20.14 -5.14
C PRO A 51 -0.87 21.60 -5.08
N ALA A 52 0.32 21.85 -4.54
CA ALA A 52 0.90 23.18 -4.40
C ALA A 52 2.38 23.17 -4.77
N PRO A 53 2.98 24.32 -5.12
CA PRO A 53 4.37 24.38 -5.55
C PRO A 53 5.32 23.93 -4.44
N SER A 54 6.20 23.00 -4.79
CA SER A 54 7.31 22.57 -3.93
C SER A 54 8.30 23.71 -3.76
N LYS A 55 8.63 24.02 -2.51
CA LYS A 55 9.76 24.86 -2.13
C LYS A 55 10.84 23.96 -1.52
N TYR A 56 12.08 24.47 -1.49
CA TYR A 56 13.23 23.72 -1.00
C TYR A 56 13.97 24.50 0.06
N LEU A 57 14.34 23.79 1.13
CA LEU A 57 15.18 24.30 2.20
C LEU A 57 16.46 23.47 2.23
N ASP A 58 17.58 24.10 1.89
CA ASP A 58 18.90 23.48 1.99
C ASP A 58 19.38 23.57 3.45
N ILE A 59 19.75 22.41 4.03
CA ILE A 59 20.19 22.28 5.42
C ILE A 59 21.41 21.34 5.50
N SER A 60 22.26 21.54 6.49
CA SER A 60 23.36 20.62 6.79
C SER A 60 23.05 19.84 8.06
N VAL A 61 23.03 18.51 7.96
CA VAL A 61 22.66 17.59 9.05
C VAL A 61 23.74 16.52 9.15
N TYR A 62 24.41 16.44 10.31
CA TYR A 62 25.50 15.47 10.55
C TYR A 62 26.58 15.48 9.45
N SER A 63 27.00 16.68 9.03
CA SER A 63 27.98 16.89 7.95
C SER A 63 27.52 16.43 6.56
N GLN A 64 26.22 16.22 6.36
CA GLN A 64 25.63 15.98 5.04
C GLN A 64 24.78 17.19 4.64
N ASP A 65 25.02 17.69 3.44
CA ASP A 65 24.17 18.70 2.83
C ASP A 65 22.95 18.03 2.21
N VAL A 66 21.78 18.35 2.76
CA VAL A 66 20.51 17.78 2.34
C VAL A 66 19.53 18.89 1.98
N ARG A 67 18.53 18.53 1.18
CA ARG A 67 17.48 19.43 0.73
C ARG A 67 16.12 18.89 1.15
N MET A 68 15.38 19.67 1.91
CA MET A 68 14.02 19.33 2.33
C MET A 68 13.00 20.00 1.39
N SER A 69 12.13 19.21 0.76
CA SER A 69 10.97 19.73 0.06
C SER A 69 9.84 20.04 1.04
N TYR A 70 9.15 21.16 0.85
CA TYR A 70 7.99 21.54 1.64
C TYR A 70 7.00 22.36 0.81
N MET A 71 5.77 22.46 1.29
CA MET A 71 4.76 23.38 0.77
C MET A 71 4.44 24.43 1.81
N ASP A 72 4.32 25.66 1.35
CA ASP A 72 3.99 26.82 2.18
C ASP A 72 2.77 27.49 1.58
N ILE A 73 1.63 27.32 2.27
CA ILE A 73 0.30 27.68 1.79
C ILE A 73 -0.21 28.85 2.62
N ALA A 74 -0.45 29.98 1.94
CA ALA A 74 -1.08 31.13 2.55
C ALA A 74 -2.55 30.83 2.91
N PRO A 75 -3.10 31.45 3.98
CA PRO A 75 -4.52 31.31 4.29
C PRO A 75 -5.38 31.84 3.15
N THR A 76 -6.52 31.19 2.91
CA THR A 76 -7.47 31.58 1.85
C THR A 76 -8.33 32.79 2.23
N GLY A 77 -8.32 33.19 3.51
CA GLY A 77 -9.06 34.34 4.04
C GLY A 77 -8.23 35.13 5.04
N ALA A 78 -8.90 35.86 5.94
CA ALA A 78 -8.21 36.60 6.99
C ALA A 78 -7.35 35.66 7.86
N ALA A 79 -6.08 35.99 8.02
CA ALA A 79 -5.15 35.20 8.82
C ALA A 79 -5.63 35.15 10.28
N ASN A 80 -5.65 33.96 10.87
CA ASN A 80 -6.06 33.73 12.25
C ASN A 80 -4.90 33.87 13.26
N GLY A 81 -3.70 34.26 12.82
CA GLY A 81 -2.51 34.43 13.66
C GLY A 81 -1.79 33.12 14.03
N HIS A 82 -2.18 31.98 13.45
CA HIS A 82 -1.56 30.68 13.72
C HIS A 82 -0.91 30.08 12.47
N VAL A 83 0.09 29.22 12.70
CA VAL A 83 0.77 28.44 11.66
C VAL A 83 0.53 26.95 11.94
N GLY A 84 0.05 26.22 10.94
CA GLY A 84 -0.04 24.76 11.00
C GLY A 84 1.17 24.10 10.35
N LEU A 85 1.77 23.13 11.03
CA LEU A 85 2.82 22.28 10.47
C LEU A 85 2.26 20.87 10.30
N LEU A 86 2.20 20.38 9.07
CA LEU A 86 1.81 19.01 8.76
C LEU A 86 3.05 18.17 8.51
N MET A 87 3.18 17.07 9.25
CA MET A 87 4.22 16.07 9.06
C MET A 87 3.57 14.81 8.49
N LEU A 88 4.18 14.25 7.46
CA LEU A 88 3.70 13.01 6.84
C LEU A 88 3.76 11.83 7.83
N GLY A 89 2.85 10.89 7.66
CA GLY A 89 2.84 9.63 8.41
C GLY A 89 3.84 8.62 7.85
N ASN A 90 4.03 7.52 8.58
CA ASN A 90 4.86 6.38 8.19
C ASN A 90 4.05 5.09 8.13
#